data_AF-A0A8T5NHM3-F1
#
_entry.id   AF-A0A8T5NHM3-F1
#
_cell.length_a   1.000
_cell.length_b   1.000
_cell.length_c   1.000
_cell.angle_alpha   90.00
_cell.angle_beta   90.00
_cell.angle_gamma   90.00
#
_symmetry.space_group_name_H-M   'P 1'
#
loop_
_entity.id
_entity.type
_entity.pdbx_description
1 polymer ?
#
loop_
_entity_poly.entity_id
_entity_poly.type
_entity_poly.pdbx_seq_one_letter_code
_entity_poly.pdbx_strand_id
1 'polypeptide(L)' 'FFVKNTGKSTIDPTTVNMFIDGTYIIITNKWTVMEGGTLWYPTYVLRLNYTTATQFTAGDHTVRVVAGNGVFDTMPFRR' A
#
# COMPACT_ATOMS: atom_id res chain seq x y z
N PHE A 1 -5.52 -0.47 -3.23
CA PHE A 1 -4.89 -1.81 -3.07
C PHE A 1 -5.03 -2.26 -1.64
N PHE A 2 -5.00 -3.57 -1.38
CA PHE A 2 -5.10 -4.16 -0.04
C PHE A 2 -3.81 -4.90 0.27
N VAL A 3 -3.27 -4.69 1.47
CA VAL A 3 -2.02 -5.32 1.91
C VAL A 3 -2.22 -5.88 3.30
N LYS A 4 -1.89 -7.16 3.52
CA LYS A 4 -2.02 -7.80 4.83
C LYS A 4 -0.67 -7.78 5.56
N ASN A 5 -0.65 -7.39 6.82
CA ASN A 5 0.53 -7.53 7.66
C ASN A 5 0.65 -9.00 8.07
N THR A 6 1.54 -9.74 7.43
CA THR A 6 1.84 -11.13 7.77
C THR A 6 3.04 -11.27 8.71
N GLY A 7 3.64 -10.14 9.12
CA GLY A 7 4.76 -10.09 10.05
C GLY A 7 4.32 -10.14 11.52
N LYS A 8 5.29 -9.94 12.42
CA LYS A 8 5.08 -9.95 13.88
C LYS A 8 5.03 -8.55 14.51
N SER A 9 5.38 -7.52 13.74
CA SER A 9 5.49 -6.14 14.23
C SER A 9 4.26 -5.32 13.84
N THR A 10 3.83 -4.45 14.75
CA THR A 10 2.86 -3.39 14.45
C THR A 10 3.55 -2.28 13.66
N ILE A 11 2.89 -1.76 12.63
CA ILE A 11 3.42 -0.75 11.72
C ILE A 11 2.53 0.50 11.79
N ASP A 12 3.14 1.68 11.86
CA ASP A 12 2.42 2.94 11.69
C ASP A 12 2.10 3.14 10.20
N PRO A 13 0.82 3.12 9.79
CA PRO A 13 0.45 3.25 8.39
C PRO A 13 0.85 4.59 7.76
N THR A 14 1.12 5.63 8.55
CA THR A 14 1.59 6.94 8.05
C THR A 14 2.99 6.89 7.45
N THR A 15 3.74 5.83 7.75
CA THR A 15 5.10 5.60 7.24
C THR A 15 5.15 4.70 6.01
N VAL A 16 3.99 4.25 5.52
CA VAL A 16 3.88 3.34 4.38
C VAL A 16 3.96 4.13 3.07
N ASN A 17 4.85 3.70 2.19
CA ASN A 17 5.03 4.25 0.85
C ASN A 17 4.49 3.30 -0.21
N MET A 18 3.95 3.85 -1.29
CA MET A 18 3.42 3.10 -2.42
C MET A 18 4.04 3.60 -3.73
N PHE A 19 4.40 2.66 -4.60
CA PHE A 19 4.94 2.93 -5.92
C PHE A 19 4.13 2.15 -6.96
N ILE A 20 3.92 2.74 -8.13
CA ILE A 20 3.36 2.04 -9.29
C ILE A 20 4.32 2.24 -10.45
N ASP A 21 4.77 1.13 -11.05
CA ASP A 21 5.79 1.11 -12.12
C ASP A 21 7.02 1.95 -11.78
N GLY A 22 7.46 1.87 -10.51
CA GLY A 22 8.60 2.64 -9.98
C GLY A 22 8.30 4.11 -9.65
N THR A 23 7.13 4.63 -10.01
CA THR A 23 6.72 6.01 -9.69
C THR A 23 6.13 6.08 -8.30
N TYR A 24 6.65 6.98 -7.46
CA TYR A 24 6.10 7.24 -6.13
C TYR A 24 4.69 7.81 -6.22
N ILE A 25 3.74 7.19 -5.50
CA ILE A 25 2.35 7.61 -5.46
C ILE A 25 2.08 8.28 -4.12
N ILE A 26 1.66 9.54 -4.18
CA ILE A 26 1.18 10.26 -2.99
C ILE A 26 -0.14 9.64 -2.56
N ILE A 27 -0.17 9.13 -1.33
CA ILE A 27 -1.34 8.50 -0.74
C ILE A 27 -2.21 9.60 -0.09
N THR A 28 -3.13 10.19 -0.87
CA THR A 28 -4.07 11.22 -0.42
C THR A 28 -5.27 10.60 0.32
N ASN A 29 -5.68 11.18 1.45
CA ASN A 29 -6.72 10.65 2.36
C ASN A 29 -6.46 9.21 2.85
N LYS A 30 -5.15 9.02 3.07
CA LYS A 30 -4.40 8.16 3.98
C LYS A 30 -4.56 6.67 3.76
N TRP A 31 -5.46 5.98 4.42
CA TRP A 31 -5.46 4.53 4.41
C TRP A 31 -6.58 4.10 5.34
N THR A 32 -6.99 2.85 5.24
CA THR A 32 -7.98 2.30 6.16
C THR A 32 -7.46 0.98 6.66
N VAL A 33 -7.31 0.85 7.97
CA VAL A 33 -7.12 -0.45 8.61
C VAL A 33 -8.49 -1.12 8.62
N MET A 34 -8.63 -2.21 7.87
CA MET A 34 -9.93 -2.81 7.57
C MET A 34 -10.61 -3.38 8.82
N GLU A 35 -9.82 -3.85 9.78
CA GLU A 35 -10.25 -4.35 11.09
C GLU A 35 -10.51 -3.23 12.11
N GLY A 36 -10.34 -1.96 11.70
CA GLY A 36 -10.47 -0.78 12.56
C GLY A 36 -9.19 -0.41 13.31
N GLY A 37 -9.20 0.79 13.90
CA GLY A 37 -8.06 1.37 14.62
C GLY A 37 -7.13 2.22 13.76
N THR A 38 -6.00 2.62 14.36
CA THR A 38 -5.05 3.58 13.77
C THR A 38 -3.71 2.96 13.39
N LEU A 39 -3.43 1.74 13.86
CA LEU A 39 -2.17 1.03 13.63
C LEU A 39 -2.39 -0.24 12.81
N TRP A 40 -1.42 -0.59 11.99
CA TRP A 40 -1.45 -1.80 11.17
C TRP A 40 -0.80 -2.97 11.94
N TYR A 41 -1.61 -3.60 12.79
CA TYR A 41 -1.21 -4.76 13.59
C TYR A 41 -0.94 -6.00 12.74
N PRO A 42 -0.18 -6.98 13.27
CA PRO A 42 -0.10 -8.32 12.69
C PRO A 42 -1.48 -8.87 12.37
N THR A 43 -1.60 -9.54 11.23
CA THR A 43 -2.81 -10.10 10.62
C THR A 43 -3.80 -9.10 10.02
N TYR A 44 -3.67 -7.80 10.30
CA TYR A 44 -4.61 -6.79 9.82
C TYR A 44 -4.34 -6.43 8.36
N VAL A 45 -5.36 -5.93 7.67
CA VAL A 45 -5.31 -5.50 6.28
C VAL A 45 -5.34 -3.98 6.20
N LEU A 46 -4.36 -3.42 5.51
CA LEU A 46 -4.30 -2.02 5.16
C LEU A 46 -4.85 -1.80 3.74
N ARG A 47 -5.92 -1.02 3.63
CA ARG A 47 -6.41 -0.50 2.37
C ARG A 47 -5.70 0.82 2.06
N LEU A 48 -4.92 0.82 0.99
CA LEU A 48 -4.29 2.02 0.46
C LEU A 48 -5.21 2.66 -0.57
N ASN A 49 -5.72 3.85 -0.23
CA ASN A 49 -6.49 4.71 -1.12
C ASN A 49 -5.54 5.63 -1.84
N TYR A 50 -5.64 5.71 -3.16
CA TYR A 50 -4.77 6.56 -3.96
C TYR A 50 -5.58 7.22 -5.06
N THR A 51 -5.24 8.46 -5.38
CA THR A 51 -5.71 9.15 -6.59
C THR A 51 -4.53 9.24 -7.55
N THR A 52 -4.63 8.63 -8.72
CA THR A 52 -3.65 8.90 -9.77
C THR A 52 -4.12 10.11 -10.58
N ALA A 53 -3.21 11.07 -10.79
CA ALA A 53 -3.47 12.20 -11.67
C ALA A 53 -3.61 11.75 -13.14
N THR A 54 -2.96 10.65 -13.49
CA THR A 54 -3.01 10.00 -14.80
C THR A 54 -3.69 8.63 -14.68
N GLN A 55 -4.58 8.31 -15.61
CA GLN A 55 -5.08 6.94 -15.73
C GLN A 55 -3.92 6.04 -16.19
N PHE A 56 -3.76 4.86 -15.56
CA PHE A 56 -2.84 3.85 -16.08
C PHE A 56 -3.19 3.53 -17.54
N THR A 57 -2.16 3.34 -18.35
CA THR A 57 -2.29 2.82 -19.70
C THR A 57 -2.86 1.39 -19.66
N ALA A 58 -3.31 0.85 -20.80
CA ALA A 58 -3.63 -0.56 -20.86
C ALA A 58 -2.36 -1.40 -20.78
N GLY A 59 -2.42 -2.55 -20.10
CA GLY A 59 -1.31 -3.49 -20.01
C GLY A 59 -0.96 -3.92 -18.58
N ASP A 60 0.24 -4.49 -18.47
CA ASP A 60 0.77 -5.04 -17.21
C ASP A 60 1.49 -3.94 -16.42
N HIS A 61 1.21 -3.91 -15.13
CA HIS A 61 1.71 -2.94 -14.18
C HIS A 61 2.18 -3.64 -12.91
N THR A 62 2.96 -2.92 -12.13
CA THR A 62 3.42 -3.38 -10.83
C THR A 62 3.10 -2.35 -9.76
N VAL A 63 2.56 -2.81 -8.64
CA VAL A 63 2.48 -2.01 -7.42
C VAL A 63 3.50 -2.53 -6.42
N ARG A 64 4.26 -1.63 -5.80
CA ARG A 64 5.15 -1.94 -4.69
C ARG A 64 4.74 -1.14 -3.47
N VAL A 65 4.64 -1.83 -2.33
CA VAL A 65 4.32 -1.21 -1.05
C VAL A 65 5.49 -1.42 -0.10
N VAL A 66 5.98 -0.35 0.49
CA VAL A 66 7.13 -0.34 1.40
C VAL A 66 6.66 0.14 2.77
N ALA A 67 6.77 -0.70 3.78
CA ALA A 67 6.48 -0.34 5.17
C ALA A 67 7.57 0.55 5.76
N GLY A 68 7.25 1.31 6.82
CA GLY A 68 8.21 2.21 7.47
C GLY A 68 9.43 1.54 8.08
N ASN A 69 9.38 0.22 8.30
CA ASN A 69 10.53 -0.58 8.73
C ASN A 69 11.40 -1.09 7.57
N GLY A 70 11.11 -0.68 6.32
CA GLY A 70 11.87 -1.05 5.12
C GLY A 70 11.44 -2.37 4.46
N VAL A 71 10.58 -3.18 5.10
CA VAL A 71 10.03 -4.39 4.48
C VAL A 71 9.06 -3.99 3.37
N PHE A 72 9.08 -4.71 2.25
CA PHE A 72 8.23 -4.40 1.11
C PHE A 72 7.69 -5.65 0.45
N ASP A 73 6.63 -5.47 -0.33
CA ASP A 73 6.09 -6.47 -1.24
C ASP A 73 5.72 -5.84 -2.58
N THR A 74 5.64 -6.65 -3.63
CA THR A 74 5.31 -6.23 -4.99
C THR A 74 4.24 -7.14 -5.58
N MET A 75 3.20 -6.55 -6.15
CA MET A 75 2.10 -7.26 -6.79
C MET A 75 1.97 -6.81 -8.26
N PRO A 76 2.03 -7.74 -9.23
CA PRO A 76 1.65 -7.42 -10.60
C PRO A 76 0.13 -7.30 -10.72
N PHE A 77 -0.33 -6.39 -11.57
CA PHE A 77 -1.75 -6.26 -11.93
C PHE A 77 -1.88 -5.84 -13.39
N ARG A 78 -3.05 -6.04 -13.99
CA ARG A 78 -3.35 -5.66 -15.37
C ARG A 78 -4.51 -4.67 -15.41
N ARG A 79 -4.42 -3.67 -16.29
CA ARG A 79 -5.51 -2.74 -16.61
C ARG A 79 -5.93 -2.88 -18.08
#